data_AF-A0A5E4D9S5-F1
#
_entry.id   AF-A0A5E4D9S5-F1
#
_cell.length_a   1.000
_cell.length_b   1.000
_cell.length_c   1.000
_cell.angle_alpha   90.00
_cell.angle_beta   90.00
_cell.angle_gamma   90.00
#
_symmetry.space_group_name_H-M   'P 1'
#
loop_
_entity.id
_entity.type
_entity.pdbx_description
1 polymer ?
#
loop_
_entity_poly.entity_id
_entity_poly.type
_entity_poly.pdbx_seq_one_letter_code
_entity_poly.pdbx_strand_id
1 'polypeptide(L)'
;MGGMESVITGLVDEFPLLHRHRELFTLGIVLATFLLSLFCVTNGGIYVFTLLDHFAAGTSILFGVLIEVIGVAWFYGVQQFSEDIKQMTGQRPSLYWRLCWKLVSPCFLL
;
A
#
# COMPACT_ATOMS: atom_id res chain seq x y z
N MET A 1 -0.95 -5.51 12.89
CA MET A 1 -1.72 -6.62 12.28
C MET A 1 -2.25 -6.32 10.88
N GLY A 2 -2.49 -5.06 10.48
CA GLY A 2 -3.04 -4.76 9.14
C GLY A 2 -2.13 -5.05 7.93
N GLY A 3 -0.79 -4.95 8.07
CA GLY A 3 0.11 -5.07 6.92
C GLY A 3 0.15 -6.45 6.26
N MET A 4 0.03 -7.53 7.05
CA MET A 4 0.00 -8.89 6.50
C MET A 4 -1.35 -9.17 5.83
N GLU A 5 -2.45 -8.73 6.46
CA GLU A 5 -3.81 -8.84 5.91
C GLU A 5 -3.98 -8.04 4.61
N SER A 6 -3.37 -6.85 4.48
CA SER A 6 -3.45 -6.06 3.25
C SER A 6 -2.77 -6.77 2.08
N VAL A 7 -1.61 -7.40 2.32
CA VAL A 7 -0.88 -8.17 1.30
C VAL A 7 -1.68 -9.40 0.89
N ILE A 8 -2.23 -10.15 1.86
CA ILE A 8 -3.05 -11.33 1.59
C ILE A 8 -4.32 -10.95 0.81
N THR A 9 -5.00 -9.89 1.22
CA THR A 9 -6.23 -9.42 0.57
C THR A 9 -5.95 -8.97 -0.86
N GLY A 10 -4.91 -8.16 -1.09
CA GLY A 10 -4.53 -7.72 -2.43
C GLY A 10 -4.16 -8.88 -3.37
N LEU A 11 -3.42 -9.88 -2.87
CA LEU A 11 -3.07 -11.07 -3.67
C LEU A 11 -4.28 -11.94 -4.00
N VAL A 12 -5.26 -12.04 -3.09
CA VAL A 12 -6.48 -12.80 -3.35
C VAL A 12 -7.41 -12.06 -4.31
N ASP A 13 -7.49 -10.73 -4.25
CA ASP A 13 -8.33 -9.93 -5.13
C ASP A 13 -7.82 -9.97 -6.59
N GLU A 14 -6.49 -10.00 -6.80
CA GLU A 14 -5.89 -10.10 -8.14
C GLU A 14 -6.02 -11.52 -8.75
N PHE A 15 -5.94 -12.58 -7.91
CA PHE A 15 -5.97 -13.97 -8.37
C PHE A 15 -7.20 -14.74 -7.85
N PRO A 16 -8.33 -14.73 -8.58
CA PRO A 16 -9.56 -15.43 -8.15
C PRO A 16 -9.38 -16.96 -8.06
N LEU A 17 -8.42 -17.53 -8.79
CA LEU A 17 -8.04 -18.95 -8.72
C LEU A 17 -7.49 -19.34 -7.33
N LEU A 18 -6.89 -18.38 -6.62
CA LEU A 18 -6.26 -18.58 -5.32
C LEU A 18 -7.28 -18.63 -4.17
N HIS A 19 -8.50 -18.14 -4.42
CA HIS A 19 -9.61 -18.18 -3.46
C HIS A 19 -9.95 -19.62 -3.02
N ARG A 20 -9.75 -20.61 -3.91
CA ARG A 20 -10.04 -22.03 -3.66
C ARG A 20 -9.03 -22.70 -2.71
N HIS A 21 -7.80 -22.20 -2.64
CA HIS A 21 -6.70 -22.77 -1.84
C HIS A 21 -6.11 -21.73 -0.87
N ARG A 22 -6.96 -20.87 -0.29
CA ARG A 22 -6.56 -19.80 0.64
C ARG A 22 -5.67 -20.30 1.77
N GLU A 23 -5.98 -21.45 2.37
CA GLU A 23 -5.21 -21.99 3.51
C GLU A 23 -3.77 -22.36 3.12
N LEU A 24 -3.56 -23.00 1.96
CA LEU A 24 -2.22 -23.35 1.48
C LEU A 24 -1.40 -22.11 1.12
N PHE A 25 -2.06 -21.09 0.56
CA PHE A 25 -1.40 -19.84 0.22
C PHE A 25 -0.96 -19.05 1.45
N THR A 26 -1.83 -18.92 2.45
CA THR A 26 -1.49 -18.28 3.73
C THR A 26 -0.34 -19.02 4.42
N LEU A 27 -0.36 -20.37 4.44
CA LEU A 27 0.76 -21.15 4.94
C LEU A 27 2.06 -20.86 4.18
N GLY A 28 2.02 -20.77 2.86
CA GLY A 28 3.17 -20.41 2.04
C GLY A 28 3.75 -19.03 2.39
N ILE A 29 2.90 -18.01 2.54
CA ILE A 29 3.32 -16.66 2.92
C ILE A 29 3.93 -16.63 4.32
N VAL A 30 3.29 -17.30 5.29
CA VAL A 30 3.78 -17.36 6.67
C VAL A 30 5.14 -18.07 6.71
N LEU A 31 5.31 -19.15 5.95
CA LEU A 31 6.56 -19.89 5.90
C LEU A 31 7.67 -19.08 5.21
N ALA A 32 7.35 -18.36 4.13
CA ALA A 32 8.29 -17.46 3.46
C ALA A 32 8.73 -16.30 4.36
N THR A 33 7.79 -15.65 5.05
CA THR A 33 8.11 -14.55 6.00
C THR A 33 8.89 -15.06 7.21
N PHE A 34 8.64 -16.29 7.67
CA PHE A 34 9.42 -16.94 8.71
C PHE A 34 10.88 -17.19 8.27
N LEU A 35 11.10 -17.71 7.05
CA LEU A 35 12.45 -17.93 6.52
C LEU A 35 13.24 -16.62 6.34
N LEU A 36 12.59 -15.57 5.84
CA LEU A 36 13.18 -14.24 5.73
C LEU A 36 13.54 -13.67 7.12
N SER A 37 12.65 -13.84 8.09
CA SER A 37 12.89 -13.42 9.47
C SER A 37 14.08 -14.17 10.08
N LEU A 38 14.20 -15.48 9.81
CA LEU A 38 15.30 -16.30 10.30
C LEU A 38 16.66 -15.83 9.75
N PHE A 39 16.71 -15.41 8.48
CA PHE A 39 17.92 -14.83 7.88
C PHE A 39 18.34 -13.54 8.60
N CYS A 40 17.38 -12.70 8.99
CA CYS A 40 17.61 -11.45 9.73
C CYS A 40 18.09 -11.63 11.18
N VAL A 41 17.97 -12.84 11.78
CA VAL A 41 18.40 -13.11 13.17
C VAL A 41 19.82 -13.70 13.24
N THR A 42 20.43 -14.01 12.10
CA THR A 42 21.83 -14.49 12.05
C THR A 42 22.84 -13.44 12.52
N ASN A 43 24.09 -13.83 12.80
CA ASN A 43 25.14 -12.91 13.31
C ASN A 43 25.38 -11.66 12.41
N GLY A 44 25.06 -11.73 11.11
CA GLY A 44 25.13 -10.60 10.18
C GLY A 44 23.78 -9.93 9.89
N GLY A 45 22.71 -10.38 10.52
CA GLY A 45 21.34 -10.02 10.19
C GLY A 45 20.99 -8.55 10.42
N ILE A 46 21.65 -7.88 11.37
CA ILE A 46 21.49 -6.43 11.59
C ILE A 46 21.85 -5.63 10.34
N TYR A 47 22.89 -6.02 9.59
CA TYR A 47 23.26 -5.30 8.35
C TYR A 47 22.19 -5.44 7.27
N VAL A 48 21.66 -6.65 7.12
CA VAL A 48 20.57 -6.96 6.18
C VAL A 48 19.30 -6.22 6.59
N PHE A 49 18.96 -6.21 7.88
CA PHE A 49 17.81 -5.51 8.42
C PHE A 49 17.90 -4.01 8.17
N THR A 50 19.06 -3.40 8.43
CA THR A 50 19.27 -1.96 8.23
C THR A 50 19.17 -1.57 6.75
N LEU A 51 19.72 -2.40 5.85
CA LEU A 51 19.56 -2.23 4.40
C LEU A 51 18.09 -2.31 3.98
N LEU A 52 17.36 -3.29 4.50
CA LEU A 52 15.96 -3.50 4.18
C LEU A 52 15.09 -2.36 4.71
N ASP A 53 15.34 -1.88 5.92
CA ASP A 53 14.62 -0.73 6.49
C ASP A 53 14.86 0.55 5.67
N HIS A 54 16.12 0.80 5.27
CA HIS A 54 16.46 2.01 4.52
C HIS A 54 15.91 2.02 3.09
N PHE A 55 15.98 0.88 2.38
CA PHE A 55 15.58 0.80 0.97
C PHE A 55 14.14 0.32 0.74
N ALA A 56 13.62 -0.60 1.56
CA ALA A 56 12.30 -1.19 1.34
C ALA A 56 11.17 -0.33 1.91
N ALA A 57 11.35 0.28 3.09
CA ALA A 57 10.29 1.04 3.74
C ALA A 57 10.30 2.53 3.36
N GLY A 58 11.47 3.17 3.38
CA GLY A 58 11.58 4.62 3.17
C GLY A 58 11.30 5.04 1.73
N THR A 59 12.22 4.73 0.83
CA THR A 59 12.21 5.25 -0.55
C THR A 59 11.11 4.64 -1.42
N SER A 60 10.85 3.34 -1.26
CA SER A 60 9.88 2.62 -2.09
C SER A 60 8.43 3.06 -1.81
N ILE A 61 8.06 3.25 -0.54
CA ILE A 61 6.71 3.68 -0.17
C ILE A 61 6.45 5.12 -0.62
N LEU A 62 7.42 6.02 -0.42
CA LEU A 62 7.30 7.41 -0.86
C LEU A 62 7.04 7.51 -2.37
N PHE A 63 7.82 6.77 -3.16
CA PHE A 63 7.65 6.73 -4.61
C PHE A 63 6.31 6.12 -5.03
N GLY A 64 5.88 5.04 -4.37
CA GLY A 64 4.58 4.41 -4.62
C GLY A 64 3.42 5.37 -4.38
N VAL A 65 3.38 6.02 -3.22
CA VAL A 65 2.33 6.98 -2.87
C VAL A 65 2.35 8.20 -3.80
N LEU A 66 3.53 8.66 -4.22
CA LEU A 66 3.66 9.75 -5.19
C LEU A 66 2.99 9.41 -6.52
N ILE A 67 3.21 8.20 -7.04
CA ILE A 67 2.56 7.73 -8.27
C ILE A 67 1.05 7.59 -8.07
N GLU A 68 0.60 7.01 -6.96
CA GLU A 68 -0.83 6.87 -6.65
C GLU A 68 -1.54 8.23 -6.60
N VAL A 69 -0.95 9.21 -5.92
CA VAL A 69 -1.50 10.57 -5.81
C VAL A 69 -1.54 11.26 -7.17
N ILE A 70 -0.49 11.14 -7.99
CA ILE A 70 -0.49 11.69 -9.36
C ILE A 70 -1.56 11.00 -10.20
N GLY A 71 -1.69 9.67 -10.09
CA GLY A 71 -2.73 8.88 -10.74
C GLY A 71 -4.13 9.40 -10.42
N VAL A 72 -4.45 9.55 -9.13
CA VAL A 72 -5.78 10.02 -8.71
C VAL A 72 -6.00 11.49 -9.06
N ALA A 73 -5.01 12.35 -8.86
CA ALA A 73 -5.17 13.80 -9.03
C ALA A 73 -5.26 14.22 -10.51
N TRP A 74 -4.48 13.59 -11.39
CA TRP A 74 -4.36 13.92 -12.81
C TRP A 74 -5.11 12.97 -13.75
N PHE A 75 -5.02 11.64 -13.56
CA PHE A 75 -5.67 10.68 -14.45
C PHE A 75 -7.13 10.42 -14.09
N TYR A 76 -7.43 10.16 -12.81
CA TYR A 76 -8.81 9.92 -12.37
C TYR A 76 -9.63 11.21 -12.24
N GLY A 77 -8.95 12.29 -11.81
CA GLY A 77 -9.54 13.62 -11.68
C GLY A 77 -10.28 13.81 -10.35
N VAL A 78 -9.86 14.82 -9.60
CA VAL A 78 -10.40 15.15 -8.26
C VAL A 78 -11.90 15.46 -8.24
N GLN A 79 -12.48 15.85 -9.38
CA GLN A 79 -13.92 16.07 -9.50
C GLN A 79 -14.70 14.75 -9.49
N GLN A 80 -14.21 13.73 -10.22
CA GLN A 80 -14.80 12.40 -10.29
C GLN A 80 -14.72 11.73 -8.92
N PHE A 81 -13.53 11.74 -8.32
CA PHE A 81 -13.28 11.17 -6.98
C PHE A 81 -14.21 11.73 -5.91
N SER A 82 -14.46 13.04 -5.94
CA SER A 82 -15.34 13.66 -4.97
C SER A 82 -16.83 13.42 -5.24
N GLU A 83 -17.24 13.06 -6.45
CA GLU A 83 -18.61 12.61 -6.72
C GLU A 83 -18.79 11.15 -6.28
N ASP A 84 -17.77 10.29 -6.41
CA ASP A 84 -17.79 8.92 -5.87
C ASP A 84 -17.91 8.91 -4.34
N ILE A 85 -17.14 9.77 -3.65
CA ILE A 85 -17.26 9.94 -2.19
C ILE A 85 -18.65 10.42 -1.79
N LYS A 86 -19.25 11.31 -2.58
CA LYS A 86 -20.62 11.78 -2.32
C LYS A 86 -21.62 10.64 -2.50
N GLN A 87 -21.44 9.75 -3.48
CA GLN A 87 -22.29 8.58 -3.65
C GLN A 87 -22.15 7.58 -2.50
N MET A 88 -20.94 7.40 -1.96
CA MET A 88 -20.70 6.49 -0.83
C MET A 88 -21.19 7.05 0.52
N THR A 89 -20.93 8.32 0.80
CA THR A 89 -21.16 8.92 2.13
C THR A 89 -22.40 9.82 2.18
N GLY A 90 -23.02 10.11 1.04
CA GLY A 90 -24.21 10.98 0.92
C GLY A 90 -23.93 12.49 1.03
N GLN A 91 -22.72 12.89 1.45
CA GLN A 91 -22.31 14.29 1.58
C GLN A 91 -21.12 14.63 0.67
N ARG A 92 -21.14 15.82 0.06
CA ARG A 92 -20.02 16.29 -0.77
C ARG A 92 -18.86 16.75 0.14
N PRO A 93 -17.65 16.19 -0.01
CA PRO A 93 -16.48 16.73 0.68
C PRO A 93 -16.22 18.17 0.21
N SER A 94 -15.86 19.05 1.16
CA SER A 94 -15.68 20.48 0.90
C SER A 94 -14.52 20.76 -0.08
N LEU A 95 -14.53 21.92 -0.74
CA LEU A 95 -13.48 22.34 -1.68
C LEU A 95 -12.08 22.33 -1.06
N TYR A 96 -11.96 22.50 0.26
CA TYR A 96 -10.72 22.38 1.01
C TYR A 96 -10.08 20.99 0.87
N TRP A 97 -10.88 19.92 0.96
CA TRP A 97 -10.40 18.54 0.78
C TRP A 97 -9.94 18.27 -0.65
N ARG A 98 -10.66 18.80 -1.65
CA ARG A 98 -10.23 18.71 -3.06
C ARG A 98 -8.91 19.46 -3.30
N LEU A 99 -8.72 20.62 -2.67
CA LEU A 99 -7.48 21.38 -2.79
C LEU A 99 -6.32 20.67 -2.10
N CYS A 100 -6.58 20.07 -0.93
CA CYS A 100 -5.61 19.27 -0.19
C CYS A 100 -5.09 18.10 -1.04
N TRP A 101 -5.98 17.36 -1.71
CA TRP A 101 -5.56 16.24 -2.57
C TRP A 101 -4.85 16.66 -3.87
N LYS A 102 -5.16 17.84 -4.44
CA LYS A 102 -4.46 18.32 -5.63
C LYS A 102 -3.10 18.95 -5.34
N LEU A 103 -2.95 19.67 -4.23
CA LEU A 103 -1.79 20.52 -3.98
C LEU A 103 -0.98 20.06 -2.76
N VAL A 104 -1.63 19.65 -1.67
CA VAL A 104 -0.93 19.30 -0.43
C VAL A 104 -0.31 17.92 -0.52
N SER A 105 -1.03 16.93 -1.06
CA SER A 105 -0.50 15.56 -1.21
C SER A 105 0.77 15.47 -2.05
N PRO A 106 0.85 16.03 -3.28
CA PRO A 106 2.09 15.97 -4.05
C PRO A 106 3.20 16.87 -3.48
N CYS A 107 2.88 17.97 -2.79
CA CYS A 107 3.86 18.88 -2.19
C CYS A 107 4.44 18.36 -0.86
N PHE A 108 3.74 17.46 -0.16
CA PHE A 108 4.24 16.82 1.06
C PHE A 108 5.10 15.58 0.77
N LEU A 109 4.93 14.98 -0.41
CA LEU A 109 5.69 13.80 -0.86
C LEU A 109 6.93 14.15 -1.68
N LEU A 110 7.03 15.40 -2.15
CA LEU A 110 8.20 16.00 -2.80
C LEU A 110 9.15 16.61 -1.75
#